data_AF-A0AB37U995-F1
#
_entry.id   AF-A0AB37U995-F1
#
_cell.length_a   1.000
_cell.length_b   1.000
_cell.length_c   1.000
_cell.angle_alpha   90.00
_cell.angle_beta   90.00
_cell.angle_gamma   90.00
#
_symmetry.space_group_name_H-M   'P 1'
#
loop_
_entity.id
_entity.type
_entity.pdbx_description
1 polymer ?
#
loop_
_entity_poly.entity_id
_entity_poly.type
_entity_poly.pdbx_seq_one_letter_code
_entity_poly.pdbx_strand_id
1 'polypeptide(L)'
;MTRVNNPRPDNLMPVLLEVRDSGRCSTLEFSCVVDTLKTMSHEEVAAWLESHEASYDEIVKKEFSGWLKEHSPYEEESIAQDAAAATGLGMPEDSFS
;
A
#
# COMPACT_ATOMS: atom_id res chain seq x y z
N MET A 1 -25.30 -13.62 23.46
CA MET A 1 -24.54 -13.71 22.19
C MET A 1 -24.65 -12.37 21.51
N THR A 2 -23.74 -11.45 21.83
CA THR A 2 -23.65 -10.15 21.16
C THR A 2 -23.17 -10.47 19.74
N ARG A 3 -24.07 -10.38 18.75
CA ARG A 3 -23.64 -10.26 17.37
C ARG A 3 -22.87 -8.96 17.32
N VAL A 4 -21.55 -9.03 17.43
CA VAL A 4 -20.69 -7.90 17.15
C VAL A 4 -20.87 -7.69 15.66
N ASN A 5 -21.83 -6.85 15.28
CA ASN A 5 -21.75 -6.15 14.02
C ASN A 5 -20.45 -5.34 14.17
N ASN A 6 -19.35 -5.91 13.69
CA ASN A 6 -18.06 -5.24 13.65
C ASN A 6 -17.97 -4.66 12.24
N PRO A 7 -18.65 -3.53 11.95
CA PRO A 7 -18.62 -2.95 10.63
C PRO A 7 -17.16 -2.68 10.27
N ARG A 8 -16.85 -2.86 8.99
CA ARG A 8 -15.51 -2.57 8.49
C ARG A 8 -15.19 -1.09 8.73
N PRO A 9 -14.03 -0.77 9.31
CA PRO A 9 -13.63 0.61 9.53
C PRO A 9 -13.40 1.30 8.17
N ASP A 10 -13.96 2.51 8.01
CA ASP A 10 -13.89 3.28 6.76
C ASP A 10 -12.44 3.67 6.40
N ASN A 11 -11.58 3.79 7.40
CA ASN A 11 -10.17 4.13 7.26
C ASN A 11 -9.25 2.91 7.06
N LEU A 12 -9.78 1.69 6.87
CA LEU A 12 -8.96 0.48 6.72
C LEU A 12 -7.90 0.62 5.63
N MET A 13 -8.30 1.06 4.43
CA MET A 13 -7.41 1.18 3.27
C MET A 13 -6.32 2.26 3.43
N PRO A 14 -6.64 3.50 3.81
CA PRO A 14 -5.60 4.52 4.02
C PRO A 14 -4.67 4.17 5.19
N VAL A 15 -5.15 3.48 6.22
CA VAL A 15 -4.32 3.04 7.34
C VAL A 15 -3.38 1.89 6.93
N LEU A 16 -3.83 0.94 6.10
CA LEU A 16 -2.95 -0.08 5.51
C LEU A 16 -1.86 0.54 4.62
N LEU A 17 -2.20 1.61 3.89
CA LEU A 17 -1.22 2.39 3.13
C LEU A 17 -0.18 3.03 4.05
N GLU A 18 -0.61 3.64 5.16
CA GLU A 18 0.29 4.24 6.15
C GLU A 18 1.25 3.19 6.76
N VAL A 19 0.75 1.99 7.07
CA VAL A 19 1.57 0.87 7.56
C VAL A 19 2.59 0.43 6.49
N ARG A 20 2.18 0.33 5.23
CA ARG A 20 3.08 -0.01 4.11
C ARG A 20 4.16 1.05 3.95
N ASP A 21 3.77 2.32 3.90
CA ASP A 21 4.65 3.46 3.65
C ASP A 21 5.57 3.75 4.85
N SER A 22 5.21 3.29 6.06
CA SER A 22 6.10 3.32 7.23
C SER A 22 7.38 2.47 7.06
N GLY A 23 7.39 1.56 6.08
CA GLY A 23 8.50 0.63 5.82
C GLY A 23 8.69 -0.44 6.89
N ARG A 24 7.88 -0.45 7.96
CA ARG A 24 7.98 -1.43 9.06
C ARG A 24 7.51 -2.82 8.65
N CYS A 25 6.54 -2.89 7.74
CA CYS A 25 5.94 -4.14 7.27
C CYS A 25 5.93 -4.20 5.75
N SER A 26 7.11 -4.35 5.13
CA SER A 26 7.26 -4.35 3.67
C SER A 26 6.45 -5.44 2.96
N THR A 27 6.20 -6.57 3.64
CA THR A 27 5.44 -7.70 3.11
C THR A 27 3.97 -7.70 3.51
N LEU A 28 3.51 -6.70 4.29
CA LEU A 28 2.17 -6.68 4.88
C LEU A 28 1.79 -8.01 5.54
N GLU A 29 2.73 -8.59 6.30
CA GLU A 29 2.43 -9.77 7.10
C GLU A 29 1.43 -9.41 8.20
N PHE A 30 0.42 -10.25 8.40
CA PHE A 30 -0.67 -10.02 9.37
C PHE A 30 -0.17 -9.60 10.75
N SER A 31 0.78 -10.36 11.32
CA SER A 31 1.30 -10.09 12.67
C SER A 31 1.97 -8.71 12.76
N CYS A 32 2.78 -8.37 11.76
CA CYS A 32 3.48 -7.09 11.66
C CYS A 32 2.48 -5.93 11.49
N VAL A 33 1.47 -6.12 10.63
CA VAL A 33 0.45 -5.09 10.40
C VAL A 33 -0.34 -4.83 11.67
N VAL A 34 -0.83 -5.86 12.36
CA VAL A 34 -1.56 -5.68 13.63
C VAL A 34 -0.71 -4.99 14.69
N ASP A 35 0.55 -5.37 14.85
CA ASP A 35 1.48 -4.75 15.81
C ASP A 35 1.77 -3.28 15.47
N THR A 36 2.00 -2.99 14.19
CA THR A 36 2.24 -1.63 13.71
C THR A 36 1.00 -0.76 13.91
N LEU A 37 -0.19 -1.28 13.63
CA LEU A 37 -1.45 -0.57 13.86
C LEU A 37 -1.64 -0.20 15.33
N LYS A 38 -1.37 -1.14 16.24
CA LYS A 38 -1.41 -0.88 17.69
C LYS A 38 -0.39 0.18 18.09
N THR A 39 0.81 0.13 17.51
CA THR A 39 1.87 1.13 17.75
C THR A 39 1.51 2.52 17.22
N MET A 40 0.70 2.60 16.17
CA MET A 40 0.24 3.85 15.54
C MET A 40 -1.09 4.36 16.11
N SER A 41 -1.58 3.77 17.22
CA SER A 41 -2.87 4.10 17.84
C SER A 41 -4.10 3.82 16.96
N HIS A 42 -3.97 2.96 15.95
CA HIS A 42 -5.07 2.47 15.11
C HIS A 42 -5.70 1.20 15.71
N GLU A 43 -6.03 1.23 17.01
CA GLU A 43 -6.49 0.07 17.78
C GLU A 43 -7.80 -0.52 17.24
N GLU A 44 -8.71 0.32 16.75
CA GLU A 44 -9.97 -0.12 16.15
C GLU A 44 -9.75 -0.94 14.87
N VAL A 45 -8.83 -0.49 14.01
CA VAL A 45 -8.47 -1.19 12.77
C VAL A 45 -7.75 -2.50 13.10
N ALA A 46 -6.84 -2.47 14.09
CA ALA A 46 -6.14 -3.67 14.56
C ALA A 46 -7.13 -4.71 15.10
N ALA A 47 -8.05 -4.32 15.98
CA ALA A 47 -9.05 -5.21 16.57
C ALA A 47 -10.02 -5.77 15.51
N TRP A 48 -10.36 -4.97 14.50
CA TRP A 48 -11.18 -5.43 13.38
C TRP A 48 -10.45 -6.48 12.54
N LEU A 49 -9.18 -6.24 12.21
CA LEU A 49 -8.34 -7.20 11.49
C LEU A 49 -8.13 -8.49 12.29
N GLU A 50 -7.91 -8.40 13.61
CA GLU A 50 -7.84 -9.56 14.49
C GLU A 50 -9.14 -10.38 14.48
N SER A 51 -10.29 -9.72 14.38
CA SER A 51 -11.59 -10.42 14.25
C SER A 51 -11.83 -11.03 12.86
N HIS A 52 -11.06 -10.62 11.84
CA HIS A 52 -11.22 -11.02 10.44
C HIS A 52 -9.92 -11.61 9.85
N GLU A 53 -9.07 -12.23 10.67
CA GLU A 53 -7.79 -12.82 10.27
C GLU A 53 -7.95 -13.80 9.09
N ALA A 54 -9.01 -14.62 9.11
CA ALA A 54 -9.29 -15.59 8.05
C ALA A 54 -9.49 -14.94 6.66
N SER A 55 -9.93 -13.68 6.62
CA SER A 55 -10.15 -12.91 5.39
C SER A 55 -8.98 -11.97 5.07
N TYR A 56 -7.95 -11.91 5.93
CA TYR A 56 -6.86 -10.95 5.81
C TYR A 56 -6.13 -11.04 4.47
N ASP A 57 -5.81 -12.26 4.02
CA ASP A 57 -5.11 -12.49 2.77
C ASP A 57 -5.91 -11.93 1.57
N GLU A 58 -7.24 -12.07 1.60
CA GLU A 58 -8.12 -11.52 0.58
C GLU A 58 -8.18 -9.98 0.64
N ILE A 59 -8.30 -9.42 1.85
CA ILE A 59 -8.30 -7.97 2.07
C ILE A 59 -7.01 -7.34 1.54
N VAL A 60 -5.84 -7.92 1.83
CA VAL A 60 -4.56 -7.36 1.38
C VAL A 60 -4.30 -7.62 -0.11
N LYS A 61 -4.48 -8.85 -0.60
CA LYS A 61 -4.13 -9.21 -1.98
C LYS A 61 -5.13 -8.74 -3.02
N LYS A 62 -6.42 -8.66 -2.69
CA LYS A 62 -7.45 -8.25 -3.65
C LYS A 62 -7.91 -6.83 -3.41
N GLU A 63 -8.40 -6.56 -2.20
CA GLU A 63 -9.09 -5.29 -1.94
C GLU A 63 -8.11 -4.12 -1.85
N PHE A 64 -7.06 -4.25 -1.04
CA PHE A 64 -6.05 -3.22 -0.87
C PHE A 64 -5.25 -3.02 -2.16
N SER A 65 -4.91 -4.10 -2.87
CA SER A 65 -4.25 -4.01 -4.18
C SER A 65 -5.13 -3.33 -5.24
N GLY A 66 -6.44 -3.55 -5.23
CA GLY A 66 -7.39 -2.85 -6.10
C GLY A 66 -7.52 -1.38 -5.74
N TRP A 67 -7.72 -1.08 -4.45
CA TRP A 67 -7.80 0.28 -3.94
C TRP A 67 -6.55 1.09 -4.25
N LEU A 68 -5.36 0.48 -4.15
CA LEU A 68 -4.10 1.10 -4.53
C LEU A 68 -4.05 1.49 -6.00
N LYS A 69 -4.60 0.69 -6.92
CA LYS A 69 -4.66 1.08 -8.35
C LYS A 69 -5.58 2.27 -8.58
N GLU A 70 -6.66 2.37 -7.80
CA GLU A 70 -7.63 3.46 -7.92
C GLU A 70 -7.17 4.75 -7.23
N HIS A 71 -6.36 4.65 -6.17
CA HIS A 71 -6.02 5.77 -5.28
C HIS A 71 -4.53 6.10 -5.22
N SER A 72 -3.66 5.29 -5.79
CA SER A 72 -2.24 5.61 -5.91
C SER A 72 -1.99 6.38 -7.21
N PRO A 73 -1.52 7.64 -7.15
CA PRO A 73 -1.20 8.43 -8.36
C PRO A 73 0.06 7.95 -9.09
N TYR A 74 0.65 6.82 -8.69
CA TYR A 74 1.95 6.34 -9.21
C TYR A 74 1.89 5.58 -10.55
N GLU A 75 0.73 5.48 -11.22
CA GLU A 75 0.70 5.02 -12.62
C GLU A 75 0.88 6.16 -13.66
N GLU A 76 0.98 7.43 -13.25
CA GLU A 76 1.31 8.54 -14.19
C GLU A 76 2.76 9.02 -14.13
N GLU A 77 3.64 8.42 -13.30
CA GLU A 77 5.08 8.77 -13.28
C GLU A 77 5.96 7.86 -14.16
N SER A 78 5.37 7.17 -15.16
CA SER A 78 6.11 6.45 -16.22
C SER A 78 5.75 6.92 -17.65
N ILE A 79 5.10 8.07 -17.80
CA ILE A 79 4.95 8.70 -19.14
C ILE A 79 6.02 9.78 -19.36
N ALA A 80 6.55 10.39 -18.29
CA ALA A 80 7.63 11.37 -18.39
C ALA A 80 9.03 10.75 -18.59
N GLN A 81 9.27 9.53 -18.08
CA GLN A 81 10.54 8.82 -18.29
C GLN A 81 10.61 8.15 -19.68
N ASP A 82 9.47 7.76 -20.26
CA ASP A 82 9.42 7.12 -21.58
C ASP A 82 9.62 8.13 -22.74
N ALA A 83 9.20 9.39 -22.55
CA ALA A 83 9.40 10.46 -23.53
C ALA A 83 10.88 10.91 -23.69
N ALA A 84 11.71 10.74 -22.65
CA ALA A 84 13.15 11.01 -22.75
C ALA A 84 13.89 9.92 -23.53
N ALA A 85 13.40 8.68 -23.50
CA ALA A 85 13.95 7.58 -24.30
C ALA A 85 13.53 7.68 -25.79
N ALA A 86 12.35 8.23 -26.08
CA ALA A 86 11.84 8.37 -27.45
C ALA A 86 12.38 9.58 -28.23
N THR A 87 13.09 10.52 -27.58
CA THR A 87 13.59 11.75 -28.24
C THR A 87 15.02 11.68 -28.75
N GLY A 88 15.74 10.56 -28.57
CA GLY A 88 16.94 10.26 -29.38
C GLY A 88 18.01 11.37 -29.42
N LEU A 89 18.17 12.14 -28.35
CA LEU A 89 19.32 13.04 -28.21
C LEU A 89 20.46 12.26 -27.58
N GLY A 90 21.06 11.39 -28.40
CA GLY A 90 22.34 10.79 -28.10
C GLY A 90 23.32 11.89 -27.71
N MET A 91 23.89 11.77 -26.51
CA MET A 91 25.10 12.49 -26.15
C MET A 91 26.14 12.18 -27.24
N PRO A 92 26.68 13.17 -27.97
CA PRO A 92 27.91 12.92 -28.69
C PRO A 92 28.98 12.62 -27.65
N GLU A 93 29.47 11.39 -27.70
CA GLU A 93 30.65 10.93 -26.96
C GLU A 93 31.84 11.85 -27.27
N ASP A 94 32.65 12.07 -26.24
CA ASP A 94 33.98 12.67 -26.27
C ASP A 94 34.68 12.63 -27.64
N SER A 95 35.06 13.80 -28.15
CA SER A 95 36.27 13.91 -28.96
C SER A 95 37.34 14.59 -28.12
N PHE A 96 38.15 13.75 -27.47
CA PHE A 96 39.53 14.08 -27.11
C PHE A 96 40.30 14.45 -28.39
N SER A 97 40.69 15.72 -28.53
CA SER A 97 42.00 16.23 -29.01
C SER A 97 41.98 17.74 -29.18
#